data_AF-A0A8S9M1V1-F1
#
_entry.id   AF-A0A8S9M1V1-F1
#
_cell.length_a   1.000
_cell.length_b   1.000
_cell.length_c   1.000
_cell.angle_alpha   90.00
_cell.angle_beta   90.00
_cell.angle_gamma   90.00
#
_symmetry.space_group_name_H-M   'P 1'
#
loop_
_entity.id
_entity.type
_entity.pdbx_description
1 polymer ?
#
loop_
_entity_poly.entity_id
_entity_poly.type
_entity_poly.pdbx_seq_one_letter_code
_entity_poly.pdbx_strand_id
1 'polypeptide(L)'
;MRFELLGASITHYAGKWLPGLIKEGSPDEMSVSHGSNSSGGSSGPDWRGGLHMVLSGKPNGQHQQDSAPYLAGNGISPKDQRMIVESLISIIPPQKDSVTCTFLLRLLRAANMLKVAPALITELEKRVGMQFEQATLQDLLIPSYSNKGETMYDVDLVQRLLEHFLVQEQTEGSSPSRMSPYADAGIPRANSISGNGSSNQNAKMRVARLVDSYLTEVARDRNLPLTKFQVLAEALPESARSCDDGLYRAIDSYLKAHPTLSEHERKRLCRVMDCQKLSMDACMHAAQNERLPLRVVVQVLFSEQVKISNALANTSLKESSTLGEAMGTTYQPMIPNRKTLIEATPQSFQASWAAAKKDINTLKFELETVKTKYVELQNEMEVMQRQFEKTGKVKNTSSSAWTSGWKKLSKLTKMSGHETQDMVGGEQAGVDHQPTRKPRRWRNSIS
;
A
#
# COMPACT_ATOMS: atom_id res chain seq x y z
N MET A 1 34.95 -24.42 -17.65
CA MET A 1 33.64 -24.92 -18.16
C MET A 1 32.70 -23.74 -18.32
N ARG A 2 31.66 -23.82 -19.17
CA ARG A 2 30.57 -22.81 -19.14
C ARG A 2 29.71 -23.06 -17.90
N PHE A 3 29.39 -22.01 -17.15
CA PHE A 3 28.61 -22.11 -15.90
C PHE A 3 27.17 -22.56 -16.18
N GLU A 4 26.59 -22.16 -17.31
CA GLU A 4 25.29 -22.61 -17.84
C GLU A 4 25.19 -24.15 -17.89
N LEU A 5 26.20 -24.83 -18.44
CA LEU A 5 26.21 -26.30 -18.59
C LEU A 5 26.30 -27.01 -17.23
N LEU A 6 27.03 -26.42 -16.28
CA LEU A 6 27.10 -26.92 -14.90
C LEU A 6 25.75 -26.72 -14.18
N GLY A 7 25.15 -25.53 -14.28
CA GLY A 7 23.86 -25.24 -13.66
C GLY A 7 22.69 -26.03 -14.28
N ALA A 8 22.68 -26.23 -15.60
CA ALA A 8 21.73 -27.11 -16.28
C ALA A 8 21.85 -28.57 -15.76
N SER A 9 23.09 -29.06 -15.59
CA SER A 9 23.35 -30.38 -15.00
C SER A 9 22.85 -30.47 -13.56
N ILE A 10 23.18 -29.47 -12.72
CA ILE A 10 22.71 -29.38 -11.32
C ILE A 10 21.18 -29.37 -11.25
N THR A 11 20.52 -28.58 -12.09
CA THR A 11 19.06 -28.47 -12.20
C THR A 11 18.46 -29.83 -12.55
N HIS A 12 18.95 -30.49 -13.61
CA HIS A 12 18.49 -31.81 -14.03
C HIS A 12 18.61 -32.87 -12.93
N TYR A 13 19.75 -32.94 -12.23
CA TYR A 13 19.91 -33.87 -11.10
C TYR A 13 19.05 -33.50 -9.90
N ALA A 14 18.91 -32.21 -9.57
CA ALA A 14 18.06 -31.75 -8.47
C ALA A 14 16.59 -32.18 -8.67
N GLY A 15 16.06 -32.10 -9.90
CA GLY A 15 14.71 -32.59 -10.22
C GLY A 15 14.52 -34.10 -10.02
N LYS A 16 15.58 -34.90 -10.20
CA LYS A 16 15.56 -36.37 -9.98
C LYS A 16 15.61 -36.74 -8.49
N TRP A 17 16.34 -35.98 -7.68
CA TRP A 17 16.54 -36.28 -6.25
C TRP A 17 15.54 -35.57 -5.33
N LEU A 18 14.97 -34.43 -5.73
CA LEU A 18 13.97 -33.67 -4.97
C LEU A 18 12.66 -33.56 -5.76
N PRO A 19 11.84 -34.64 -5.82
CA PRO A 19 10.56 -34.63 -6.52
C PRO A 19 9.64 -33.54 -5.95
N GLY A 20 9.14 -32.68 -6.83
CA GLY A 20 8.39 -31.46 -6.46
C GLY A 20 9.19 -30.15 -6.56
N LEU A 21 10.53 -30.20 -6.67
CA LEU A 21 11.35 -29.00 -6.88
C LEU A 21 11.24 -28.43 -8.31
N ILE A 22 10.98 -29.29 -9.30
CA ILE A 22 11.03 -28.93 -10.74
C ILE A 22 9.71 -29.19 -11.48
N LYS A 23 8.69 -29.81 -10.86
CA LYS A 23 7.45 -30.17 -11.56
C LYS A 23 6.68 -28.94 -12.05
N GLU A 24 6.85 -28.63 -13.34
CA GLU A 24 6.03 -27.70 -14.10
C GLU A 24 4.60 -28.25 -14.26
N GLY A 25 3.63 -27.36 -14.44
CA GLY A 25 2.31 -27.74 -14.95
C GLY A 25 2.33 -27.70 -16.47
N SER A 26 2.27 -28.85 -17.13
CA SER A 26 2.07 -28.93 -18.58
C SER A 26 0.62 -28.64 -18.93
N PRO A 27 0.31 -27.62 -19.76
CA PRO A 27 -0.96 -27.55 -20.45
C PRO A 27 -1.04 -28.63 -21.56
N ASP A 28 -2.26 -28.85 -22.05
CA ASP A 28 -2.61 -29.60 -23.26
C ASP A 28 -2.14 -31.07 -23.37
N GLU A 29 -3.02 -31.98 -22.95
CA GLU A 29 -3.23 -33.22 -23.72
C GLU A 29 -4.72 -33.37 -24.05
N MET A 30 -5.04 -33.54 -25.33
CA MET A 30 -6.40 -33.42 -25.88
C MET A 30 -7.13 -34.78 -25.90
N SER A 31 -7.90 -35.10 -24.86
CA SER A 31 -8.80 -36.27 -24.85
C SER A 31 -10.26 -35.87 -25.04
N VAL A 32 -10.81 -36.08 -26.25
CA VAL A 32 -12.20 -35.75 -26.58
C VAL A 32 -13.15 -36.88 -26.16
N SER A 33 -14.14 -36.57 -25.32
CA SER A 33 -15.32 -37.43 -25.09
C SER A 33 -16.55 -36.59 -24.76
N HIS A 34 -17.59 -36.66 -25.61
CA HIS A 34 -18.90 -36.05 -25.35
C HIS A 34 -19.74 -36.90 -24.38
N GLY A 35 -20.52 -36.25 -23.51
CA GLY A 35 -21.50 -36.92 -22.66
C GLY A 35 -22.25 -35.96 -21.72
N SER A 36 -23.46 -35.54 -22.10
CA SER A 36 -24.38 -34.70 -21.31
C SER A 36 -24.80 -35.40 -19.99
N ASN A 37 -25.30 -34.76 -18.93
CA ASN A 37 -26.30 -33.68 -18.95
C ASN A 37 -26.49 -32.94 -17.59
N SER A 38 -26.97 -31.70 -17.64
CA SER A 38 -27.81 -30.96 -16.66
C SER A 38 -27.79 -31.29 -15.15
N SER A 39 -27.39 -30.30 -14.31
CA SER A 39 -28.31 -29.56 -13.40
C SER A 39 -27.53 -28.50 -12.58
N GLY A 40 -28.22 -27.48 -12.04
CA GLY A 40 -27.57 -26.28 -11.50
C GLY A 40 -27.54 -26.18 -9.96
N GLY A 41 -26.55 -25.45 -9.44
CA GLY A 41 -26.45 -25.06 -8.02
C GLY A 41 -25.39 -23.97 -7.84
N SER A 42 -25.67 -22.96 -7.01
CA SER A 42 -24.70 -21.90 -6.73
C SER A 42 -23.64 -22.37 -5.74
N SER A 43 -22.37 -22.09 -6.02
CA SER A 43 -21.24 -22.22 -5.10
C SER A 43 -20.13 -21.26 -5.52
N GLY A 44 -19.35 -20.78 -4.55
CA GLY A 44 -18.26 -19.83 -4.80
C GLY A 44 -17.06 -20.42 -5.54
N PRO A 45 -16.08 -19.60 -5.96
CA PRO A 45 -14.89 -20.07 -6.67
C PRO A 45 -14.04 -20.98 -5.78
N ASP A 46 -14.08 -22.28 -6.05
CA ASP A 46 -13.28 -23.32 -5.39
C ASP A 46 -11.83 -23.27 -5.93
N TRP A 47 -10.89 -22.76 -5.12
CA TRP A 47 -9.49 -22.50 -5.52
C TRP A 47 -8.64 -23.77 -5.61
N ARG A 48 -9.05 -24.72 -6.47
CA ARG A 48 -8.41 -26.03 -6.64
C ARG A 48 -7.22 -26.01 -7.60
N GLY A 49 -6.26 -25.13 -7.33
CA GLY A 49 -5.03 -24.93 -8.13
C GLY A 49 -3.73 -24.85 -7.33
N GLY A 50 -3.75 -25.23 -6.04
CA GLY A 50 -2.60 -25.06 -5.14
C GLY A 50 -1.45 -26.04 -5.38
N LEU A 51 -0.23 -25.51 -5.56
CA LEU A 51 1.04 -26.26 -5.54
C LEU A 51 1.38 -26.72 -4.10
N HIS A 52 0.61 -27.69 -3.60
CA HIS A 52 0.80 -28.31 -2.29
C HIS A 52 1.92 -29.34 -2.31
N MET A 53 3.08 -28.95 -1.79
CA MET A 53 4.10 -29.89 -1.33
C MET A 53 3.64 -30.49 0.01
N VAL A 54 2.89 -31.59 -0.05
CA VAL A 54 2.33 -32.25 1.15
C VAL A 54 3.42 -33.06 1.86
N LEU A 55 4.01 -32.49 2.91
CA LEU A 55 4.84 -33.21 3.87
C LEU A 55 4.12 -33.29 5.22
N SER A 56 3.74 -34.51 5.61
CA SER A 56 3.00 -34.76 6.85
C SER A 56 3.94 -34.77 8.05
N GLY A 57 3.98 -33.65 8.79
CA GLY A 57 4.70 -33.57 10.07
C GLY A 57 3.81 -34.01 11.23
N LYS A 58 4.15 -35.15 11.87
CA LYS A 58 3.61 -35.53 13.18
C LYS A 58 4.70 -35.39 14.25
N PRO A 59 4.41 -34.78 15.42
CA PRO A 59 5.32 -34.80 16.57
C PRO A 59 5.32 -36.17 17.27
N ASN A 60 6.32 -36.40 18.13
CA ASN A 60 6.60 -37.70 18.74
C ASN A 60 5.42 -38.31 19.54
N GLY A 61 5.23 -39.61 19.35
CA GLY A 61 4.49 -40.54 20.21
C GLY A 61 5.27 -41.86 20.33
N GLN A 62 5.01 -42.65 21.37
CA GLN A 62 5.86 -43.78 21.77
C GLN A 62 5.51 -45.11 21.07
N HIS A 63 6.39 -46.11 21.28
CA HIS A 63 6.37 -47.49 20.77
C HIS A 63 5.00 -48.14 20.51
N GLN A 64 4.87 -48.80 19.35
CA GLN A 64 4.66 -50.27 19.27
C GLN A 64 5.11 -50.78 17.87
N GLN A 65 5.15 -52.09 17.66
CA GLN A 65 5.73 -52.75 16.47
C GLN A 65 4.73 -53.05 15.33
N ASP A 66 5.34 -53.28 14.15
CA ASP A 66 4.85 -54.03 12.98
C ASP A 66 3.74 -53.47 12.06
N SER A 67 3.78 -53.95 10.81
CA SER A 67 2.83 -53.70 9.70
C SER A 67 2.82 -52.30 9.06
N ALA A 68 3.97 -51.86 8.54
CA ALA A 68 4.04 -50.70 7.62
C ALA A 68 3.70 -51.09 6.16
N PRO A 69 2.74 -50.42 5.49
CA PRO A 69 2.55 -50.56 4.04
C PRO A 69 3.67 -49.84 3.26
N TYR A 70 4.07 -50.41 2.12
CA TYR A 70 5.26 -50.02 1.36
C TYR A 70 4.94 -49.07 0.18
N LEU A 71 5.88 -48.13 -0.08
CA LEU A 71 6.02 -47.31 -1.32
C LEU A 71 4.92 -46.24 -1.56
N ALA A 72 5.12 -45.19 -2.35
CA ALA A 72 6.29 -44.74 -3.14
C ALA A 72 6.50 -43.20 -2.98
N GLY A 73 7.69 -42.63 -3.18
CA GLY A 73 8.96 -43.21 -3.63
C GLY A 73 10.19 -42.40 -3.15
N ASN A 74 11.39 -42.84 -3.56
CA ASN A 74 12.72 -42.37 -3.14
C ASN A 74 13.10 -42.49 -1.65
N GLY A 75 12.17 -42.40 -0.68
CA GLY A 75 12.43 -42.76 0.73
C GLY A 75 13.48 -41.92 1.49
N ILE A 76 13.87 -40.77 0.94
CA ILE A 76 14.91 -39.88 1.48
C ILE A 76 14.40 -39.22 2.77
N SER A 77 15.15 -39.30 3.89
CA SER A 77 14.71 -38.67 5.15
C SER A 77 14.78 -37.14 5.06
N PRO A 78 14.02 -36.37 5.87
CA PRO A 78 14.10 -34.91 5.85
C PRO A 78 15.49 -34.36 6.22
N LYS A 79 16.34 -35.15 6.92
CA LYS A 79 17.75 -34.79 7.16
C LYS A 79 18.56 -34.92 5.88
N ASP A 80 18.34 -35.98 5.10
CA ASP A 80 19.07 -36.22 3.85
C ASP A 80 18.60 -35.25 2.76
N GLN A 81 17.30 -34.95 2.68
CA GLN A 81 16.76 -33.88 1.82
C GLN A 81 17.41 -32.53 2.14
N ARG A 82 17.57 -32.21 3.43
CA ARG A 82 18.28 -31.00 3.87
C ARG A 82 19.76 -31.02 3.43
N MET A 83 20.49 -32.11 3.65
CA MET A 83 21.89 -32.24 3.22
C MET A 83 22.04 -32.12 1.69
N ILE A 84 21.08 -32.64 0.91
CA ILE A 84 21.02 -32.46 -0.55
C ILE A 84 20.83 -30.97 -0.89
N VAL A 85 19.88 -30.26 -0.26
CA VAL A 85 19.67 -28.82 -0.50
C VAL A 85 20.89 -27.99 -0.09
N GLU A 86 21.51 -28.27 1.06
CA GLU A 86 22.73 -27.60 1.53
C GLU A 86 23.92 -27.84 0.57
N SER A 87 24.03 -29.05 0.00
CA SER A 87 25.00 -29.37 -1.05
C SER A 87 24.70 -28.64 -2.36
N LEU A 88 23.44 -28.62 -2.81
CA LEU A 88 23.01 -27.96 -4.04
C LEU A 88 23.34 -26.46 -4.03
N ILE A 89 23.02 -25.76 -2.94
CA ILE A 89 23.36 -24.34 -2.78
C ILE A 89 24.88 -24.13 -2.86
N SER A 90 25.66 -25.05 -2.27
CA SER A 90 27.13 -24.97 -2.24
C SER A 90 27.79 -25.21 -3.61
N ILE A 91 27.18 -25.99 -4.52
CA ILE A 91 27.73 -26.29 -5.85
C ILE A 91 27.17 -25.43 -7.00
N ILE A 92 26.05 -24.72 -6.79
CA ILE A 92 25.51 -23.78 -7.79
C ILE A 92 26.55 -22.66 -8.05
N PRO A 93 26.90 -22.35 -9.31
CA PRO A 93 27.85 -21.28 -9.61
C PRO A 93 27.35 -19.91 -9.12
N PRO A 94 28.24 -19.01 -8.65
CA PRO A 94 27.84 -17.69 -8.16
C PRO A 94 27.50 -16.68 -9.27
N GLN A 95 27.62 -17.05 -10.54
CA GLN A 95 27.27 -16.19 -11.67
C GLN A 95 25.75 -16.11 -11.88
N LYS A 96 25.27 -14.90 -12.23
CA LYS A 96 23.92 -14.67 -12.80
C LYS A 96 23.69 -15.59 -14.01
N ASP A 97 22.45 -16.00 -14.22
CA ASP A 97 21.99 -16.85 -15.32
C ASP A 97 22.63 -18.25 -15.39
N SER A 98 23.36 -18.67 -14.34
CA SER A 98 23.88 -20.05 -14.23
C SER A 98 22.78 -21.10 -14.05
N VAL A 99 21.71 -20.76 -13.34
CA VAL A 99 20.46 -21.52 -13.18
C VAL A 99 19.28 -20.57 -13.16
N THR A 100 18.07 -21.01 -13.52
CA THR A 100 16.91 -20.12 -13.67
C THR A 100 16.44 -19.52 -12.34
N CYS A 101 15.90 -18.29 -12.36
CA CYS A 101 15.38 -17.62 -11.16
C CYS A 101 14.27 -18.43 -10.47
N THR A 102 13.38 -19.02 -11.26
CA THR A 102 12.35 -19.97 -10.80
C THR A 102 12.94 -21.19 -10.09
N PHE A 103 14.04 -21.79 -10.57
CA PHE A 103 14.71 -22.88 -9.85
C PHE A 103 15.29 -22.42 -8.51
N LEU A 104 15.94 -21.25 -8.45
CA LEU A 104 16.45 -20.69 -7.20
C LEU A 104 15.34 -20.41 -6.18
N LEU A 105 14.20 -19.85 -6.61
CA LEU A 105 13.04 -19.57 -5.75
C LEU A 105 12.36 -20.84 -5.24
N ARG A 106 12.22 -21.88 -6.08
CA ARG A 106 11.74 -23.21 -5.65
C ARG A 106 12.72 -23.87 -4.66
N LEU A 107 14.04 -23.71 -4.87
CA LEU A 107 15.07 -24.17 -3.93
C LEU A 107 15.06 -23.40 -2.60
N LEU A 108 14.77 -22.10 -2.64
CA LEU A 108 14.65 -21.22 -1.46
C LEU A 108 13.42 -21.58 -0.61
N ARG A 109 12.28 -21.86 -1.26
CA ARG A 109 11.09 -22.43 -0.61
C ARG A 109 11.40 -23.76 0.08
N ALA A 110 12.16 -24.66 -0.56
CA ALA A 110 12.58 -25.92 0.03
C ALA A 110 13.57 -25.72 1.20
N ALA A 111 14.53 -24.80 1.08
CA ALA A 111 15.52 -24.50 2.10
C ALA A 111 14.87 -23.94 3.39
N ASN A 112 13.91 -23.02 3.24
CA ASN A 112 13.15 -22.45 4.36
C ASN A 112 12.28 -23.51 5.05
N MET A 113 11.58 -24.35 4.27
CA MET A 113 10.78 -25.46 4.79
C MET A 113 11.63 -26.49 5.57
N LEU A 114 12.83 -26.82 5.08
CA LEU A 114 13.77 -27.76 5.71
C LEU A 114 14.66 -27.11 6.80
N LYS A 115 14.48 -25.81 7.07
CA LYS A 115 15.22 -25.01 8.05
C LYS A 115 16.75 -25.12 7.91
N VAL A 116 17.20 -25.01 6.65
CA VAL A 116 18.61 -24.96 6.22
C VAL A 116 19.43 -23.90 6.97
N ALA A 117 20.75 -24.04 7.05
CA ALA A 117 21.63 -23.09 7.71
C ALA A 117 21.46 -21.65 7.13
N PRO A 118 21.25 -20.61 7.96
CA PRO A 118 20.94 -19.25 7.48
C PRO A 118 21.96 -18.66 6.50
N ALA A 119 23.26 -18.98 6.65
CA ALA A 119 24.30 -18.51 5.73
C ALA A 119 24.09 -19.00 4.28
N LEU A 120 23.58 -20.23 4.09
CA LEU A 120 23.24 -20.78 2.77
C LEU A 120 21.94 -20.19 2.23
N ILE A 121 20.98 -19.88 3.10
CA ILE A 121 19.75 -19.16 2.72
C ILE A 121 20.11 -17.75 2.21
N THR A 122 20.92 -16.98 2.93
CA THR A 122 21.36 -15.64 2.50
C THR A 122 22.22 -15.68 1.23
N GLU A 123 23.02 -16.72 1.02
CA GLU A 123 23.75 -16.88 -0.24
C GLU A 123 22.80 -17.18 -1.43
N LEU A 124 21.75 -17.98 -1.20
CA LEU A 124 20.71 -18.24 -2.20
C LEU A 124 19.85 -16.99 -2.49
N GLU A 125 19.55 -16.19 -1.46
CA GLU A 125 18.80 -14.92 -1.57
C GLU A 125 19.56 -13.89 -2.42
N LYS A 126 20.87 -13.73 -2.24
CA LYS A 126 21.71 -12.92 -3.16
C LYS A 126 21.61 -13.39 -4.60
N ARG A 127 21.67 -14.71 -4.84
CA ARG A 127 21.61 -15.31 -6.18
C ARG A 127 20.27 -15.10 -6.85
N VAL A 128 19.17 -15.14 -6.10
CA VAL A 128 17.84 -14.71 -6.59
C VAL A 128 17.85 -13.21 -6.91
N GLY A 129 18.43 -12.37 -6.04
CA GLY A 129 18.55 -10.92 -6.24
C GLY A 129 19.15 -10.53 -7.60
N MET A 130 20.18 -11.24 -8.07
CA MET A 130 20.85 -10.97 -9.36
C MET A 130 19.92 -11.01 -10.58
N GLN A 131 18.85 -11.80 -10.48
CA GLN A 131 17.94 -12.15 -11.58
C GLN A 131 16.47 -12.03 -11.17
N PHE A 132 16.18 -11.21 -10.14
CA PHE A 132 14.85 -11.01 -9.59
C PHE A 132 13.85 -10.44 -10.63
N GLU A 133 14.35 -9.72 -11.64
CA GLU A 133 13.58 -9.29 -12.83
C GLU A 133 12.92 -10.45 -13.60
N GLN A 134 13.45 -11.67 -13.49
CA GLN A 134 12.97 -12.88 -14.16
C GLN A 134 11.94 -13.65 -13.35
N ALA A 135 11.74 -13.32 -12.07
CA ALA A 135 10.84 -14.05 -11.19
C ALA A 135 9.36 -13.86 -11.57
N THR A 136 8.56 -14.90 -11.35
CA THR A 136 7.10 -14.84 -11.53
C THR A 136 6.40 -14.56 -10.19
N LEU A 137 5.16 -14.03 -10.23
CA LEU A 137 4.36 -13.86 -9.02
C LEU A 137 4.21 -15.19 -8.25
N GLN A 138 4.00 -16.30 -8.96
CA GLN A 138 3.81 -17.63 -8.35
C GLN A 138 5.05 -18.10 -7.58
N ASP A 139 6.26 -17.78 -8.08
CA ASP A 139 7.52 -18.13 -7.41
C ASP A 139 7.78 -17.29 -6.14
N LEU A 140 7.18 -16.09 -6.03
CA LEU A 140 7.25 -15.23 -4.84
C LEU A 140 6.27 -15.65 -3.72
N LEU A 141 5.26 -16.47 -4.02
CA LEU A 141 4.25 -16.93 -3.04
C LEU A 141 4.79 -18.07 -2.15
N ILE A 142 5.90 -17.79 -1.47
CA ILE A 142 6.54 -18.68 -0.51
C ILE A 142 5.80 -18.58 0.85
N PRO A 143 5.23 -19.69 1.39
CA PRO A 143 4.52 -19.66 2.66
C PRO A 143 5.40 -19.28 3.85
N SER A 144 4.83 -18.67 4.88
CA SER A 144 5.55 -18.40 6.13
C SER A 144 5.75 -19.69 6.93
N TYR A 145 6.97 -20.23 6.94
CA TYR A 145 7.36 -21.39 7.75
C TYR A 145 7.84 -21.01 9.16
N SER A 146 7.62 -19.76 9.58
CA SER A 146 8.00 -19.25 10.89
C SER A 146 7.03 -19.72 11.97
N ASN A 147 7.55 -20.07 13.16
CA ASN A 147 6.74 -20.50 14.31
C ASN A 147 5.79 -19.41 14.87
N LYS A 148 5.73 -18.21 14.26
CA LYS A 148 4.84 -17.10 14.67
C LYS A 148 3.52 -17.04 13.89
N GLY A 149 3.44 -17.64 12.70
CA GLY A 149 2.17 -18.00 12.05
C GLY A 149 1.17 -16.86 11.74
N GLU A 150 1.61 -15.60 11.75
CA GLU A 150 0.71 -14.45 11.48
C GLU A 150 0.33 -14.38 9.99
N THR A 151 1.28 -14.13 9.08
CA THR A 151 1.00 -13.97 7.64
C THR A 151 1.04 -15.29 6.87
N MET A 152 0.19 -15.41 5.83
CA MET A 152 0.16 -16.56 4.92
C MET A 152 1.48 -16.75 4.16
N TYR A 153 2.11 -15.63 3.76
CA TYR A 153 3.35 -15.61 2.99
C TYR A 153 4.49 -14.94 3.75
N ASP A 154 5.73 -15.29 3.38
CA ASP A 154 6.93 -14.68 3.94
C ASP A 154 7.26 -13.35 3.21
N VAL A 155 6.70 -12.26 3.73
CA VAL A 155 6.93 -10.90 3.22
C VAL A 155 8.35 -10.41 3.53
N ASP A 156 8.95 -10.87 4.63
CA ASP A 156 10.29 -10.48 5.07
C ASP A 156 11.36 -11.10 4.16
N LEU A 157 11.07 -12.27 3.57
CA LEU A 157 11.85 -12.87 2.49
C LEU A 157 11.80 -12.02 1.21
N VAL A 158 10.61 -11.65 0.74
CA VAL A 158 10.46 -10.87 -0.51
C VAL A 158 11.08 -9.48 -0.38
N GLN A 159 11.02 -8.85 0.80
CA GLN A 159 11.75 -7.60 1.08
C GLN A 159 13.27 -7.78 0.91
N ARG A 160 13.87 -8.82 1.51
CA ARG A 160 15.33 -9.06 1.44
C ARG A 160 15.82 -9.45 0.05
N LEU A 161 14.98 -10.15 -0.74
CA LEU A 161 15.23 -10.41 -2.16
C LEU A 161 15.28 -9.11 -2.99
N LEU A 162 14.34 -8.19 -2.73
CA LEU A 162 14.30 -6.87 -3.36
C LEU A 162 15.50 -6.00 -2.93
N GLU A 163 15.89 -6.02 -1.66
CA GLU A 163 17.09 -5.35 -1.16
C GLU A 163 18.36 -5.85 -1.87
N HIS A 164 18.52 -7.16 -2.04
CA HIS A 164 19.66 -7.74 -2.78
C HIS A 164 19.68 -7.30 -4.26
N PHE A 165 18.53 -7.30 -4.94
CA PHE A 165 18.41 -6.76 -6.31
C PHE A 165 18.85 -5.29 -6.38
N LEU A 166 18.39 -4.44 -5.46
CA LEU A 166 18.69 -3.01 -5.46
C LEU A 166 20.15 -2.69 -5.12
N VAL A 167 20.82 -3.51 -4.32
CA VAL A 167 22.27 -3.40 -4.04
C VAL A 167 23.10 -3.80 -5.26
N GLN A 168 22.71 -4.86 -5.97
CA GLN A 168 23.41 -5.29 -7.19
C GLN A 168 23.26 -4.29 -8.33
N GLU A 169 22.05 -3.76 -8.53
CA GLU A 169 21.75 -2.69 -9.50
C GLU A 169 22.66 -1.47 -9.35
N GLN A 170 23.00 -1.09 -8.12
CA GLN A 170 23.95 -0.01 -7.84
C GLN A 170 25.40 -0.40 -8.12
N THR A 171 25.76 -1.66 -7.86
CA THR A 171 27.12 -2.18 -8.03
C THR A 171 27.49 -2.34 -9.51
N GLU A 172 26.59 -2.91 -10.32
CA GLU A 172 26.80 -3.06 -11.76
C GLU A 172 26.73 -1.72 -12.48
N GLY A 173 25.78 -0.85 -12.12
CA GLY A 173 25.66 0.51 -12.67
C GLY A 173 26.82 1.45 -12.37
N SER A 174 27.65 1.13 -11.36
CA SER A 174 28.82 1.93 -10.96
C SER A 174 30.15 1.45 -11.57
N SER A 175 30.15 0.35 -12.33
CA SER A 175 31.36 -0.18 -12.96
C SER A 175 31.77 0.71 -14.15
N PRO A 176 32.93 1.40 -14.13
CA PRO A 176 33.42 2.10 -15.31
C PRO A 176 33.64 1.09 -16.43
N SER A 177 33.11 1.38 -17.62
CA SER A 177 33.22 0.49 -18.78
C SER A 177 34.68 0.06 -19.00
N ARG A 178 34.90 -1.22 -19.30
CA ARG A 178 36.23 -1.75 -19.63
C ARG A 178 36.71 -1.09 -20.93
N MET A 179 37.40 0.03 -20.78
CA MET A 179 37.92 0.83 -21.89
C MET A 179 39.04 0.04 -22.57
N SER A 180 38.67 -0.67 -23.64
CA SER A 180 39.61 -1.45 -24.46
C SER A 180 40.73 -0.53 -24.95
N PRO A 181 42.02 -0.84 -24.70
CA PRO A 181 43.13 0.01 -25.14
C PRO A 181 43.31 0.12 -26.67
N TYR A 182 42.52 -0.61 -27.45
CA TYR A 182 42.55 -0.62 -28.91
C TYR A 182 41.21 -0.14 -29.48
N ALA A 183 41.09 1.18 -29.58
CA ALA A 183 40.12 1.86 -30.45
C ALA A 183 40.91 2.86 -31.30
N ASP A 184 40.94 2.63 -32.62
CA ASP A 184 41.75 3.39 -33.57
C ASP A 184 41.22 4.83 -33.75
N ALA A 185 42.09 5.75 -34.16
CA ALA A 185 41.81 7.18 -34.18
C ALA A 185 41.03 7.61 -35.43
N GLY A 186 40.01 8.48 -35.24
CA GLY A 186 39.61 9.41 -36.31
C GLY A 186 38.15 9.46 -36.78
N ILE A 187 37.13 9.29 -35.92
CA ILE A 187 35.77 9.79 -36.23
C ILE A 187 35.16 10.54 -35.03
N PRO A 188 34.88 11.85 -35.12
CA PRO A 188 34.14 12.58 -34.08
C PRO A 188 32.63 12.31 -34.22
N ARG A 189 32.14 11.18 -33.70
CA ARG A 189 30.69 10.88 -33.66
C ARG A 189 30.06 11.59 -32.46
N ALA A 190 29.23 12.60 -32.73
CA ALA A 190 28.39 13.23 -31.71
C ALA A 190 27.35 12.24 -31.15
N ASN A 191 26.99 12.40 -29.87
CA ASN A 191 25.94 11.67 -29.13
C ASN A 191 25.98 10.13 -29.17
N SER A 192 26.94 9.54 -28.46
CA SER A 192 26.80 8.19 -27.88
C SER A 192 26.08 8.25 -26.52
N ILE A 193 24.75 8.41 -26.53
CA ILE A 193 23.96 8.46 -25.28
C ILE A 193 23.87 7.06 -24.63
N SER A 194 24.71 6.83 -23.62
CA SER A 194 24.49 5.95 -22.45
C SER A 194 23.66 4.65 -22.68
N GLY A 195 24.14 3.76 -23.56
CA GLY A 195 23.45 2.50 -23.89
C GLY A 195 23.18 1.55 -22.70
N ASN A 196 23.95 1.64 -21.62
CA ASN A 196 23.78 0.82 -20.41
C ASN A 196 22.65 1.28 -19.47
N GLY A 197 22.03 2.45 -19.72
CA GLY A 197 20.98 2.97 -18.85
C GLY A 197 19.61 2.30 -19.07
N SER A 198 19.36 1.79 -20.28
CA SER A 198 18.05 1.27 -20.68
C SER A 198 17.77 -0.15 -20.15
N SER A 199 18.79 -1.01 -20.03
CA SER A 199 18.66 -2.36 -19.46
C SER A 199 18.18 -2.30 -18.01
N ASN A 200 18.88 -1.56 -17.17
CA ASN A 200 18.64 -1.48 -15.73
C ASN A 200 17.32 -0.78 -15.38
N GLN A 201 16.88 0.21 -16.18
CA GLN A 201 15.54 0.78 -16.01
C GLN A 201 14.44 -0.21 -16.42
N ASN A 202 14.64 -1.03 -17.44
CA ASN A 202 13.70 -2.12 -17.77
C ASN A 202 13.67 -3.21 -16.69
N ALA A 203 14.82 -3.57 -16.10
CA ALA A 203 14.88 -4.50 -14.97
C ALA A 203 14.09 -3.97 -13.76
N LYS A 204 14.32 -2.71 -13.37
CA LYS A 204 13.56 -2.03 -12.29
C LYS A 204 12.07 -1.95 -12.57
N MET A 205 11.69 -1.65 -13.82
CA MET A 205 10.29 -1.62 -14.26
C MET A 205 9.61 -2.99 -14.15
N ARG A 206 10.31 -4.08 -14.49
CA ARG A 206 9.82 -5.46 -14.32
C ARG A 206 9.64 -5.80 -12.83
N VAL A 207 10.65 -5.54 -12.02
CA VAL A 207 10.61 -5.78 -10.56
C VAL A 207 9.51 -4.94 -9.90
N ALA A 208 9.30 -3.69 -10.30
CA ALA A 208 8.20 -2.87 -9.76
C ALA A 208 6.82 -3.47 -10.03
N ARG A 209 6.55 -3.91 -11.27
CA ARG A 209 5.29 -4.58 -11.61
C ARG A 209 5.10 -5.92 -10.88
N LEU A 210 6.18 -6.65 -10.65
CA LEU A 210 6.19 -7.88 -9.86
C LEU A 210 5.86 -7.61 -8.38
N VAL A 211 6.53 -6.64 -7.77
CA VAL A 211 6.32 -6.22 -6.36
C VAL A 211 4.91 -5.67 -6.17
N ASP A 212 4.41 -4.82 -7.07
CA ASP A 212 3.04 -4.28 -6.99
C ASP A 212 1.97 -5.37 -7.16
N SER A 213 2.26 -6.41 -7.94
CA SER A 213 1.39 -7.59 -8.08
C SER A 213 1.44 -8.49 -6.85
N TYR A 214 2.62 -8.68 -6.24
CA TYR A 214 2.78 -9.39 -4.97
C TYR A 214 2.08 -8.63 -3.82
N LEU A 215 2.24 -7.31 -3.74
CA LEU A 215 1.52 -6.44 -2.82
C LEU A 215 0.00 -6.56 -3.02
N THR A 216 -0.50 -6.65 -4.25
CA THR A 216 -1.94 -6.89 -4.53
C THR A 216 -2.42 -8.25 -3.99
N GLU A 217 -1.55 -9.27 -3.94
CA GLU A 217 -1.89 -10.60 -3.42
C GLU A 217 -1.86 -10.64 -1.89
N VAL A 218 -0.75 -10.21 -1.27
CA VAL A 218 -0.60 -10.21 0.19
C VAL A 218 -1.52 -9.19 0.89
N ALA A 219 -1.96 -8.14 0.19
CA ALA A 219 -2.92 -7.16 0.70
C ALA A 219 -4.29 -7.76 1.11
N ARG A 220 -4.59 -9.00 0.71
CA ARG A 220 -5.82 -9.71 1.08
C ARG A 220 -5.72 -10.41 2.43
N ASP A 221 -4.51 -10.60 2.95
CA ASP A 221 -4.23 -11.25 4.22
C ASP A 221 -4.48 -10.29 5.39
N ARG A 222 -5.57 -10.51 6.12
CA ARG A 222 -5.97 -9.69 7.28
C ARG A 222 -4.93 -9.66 8.41
N ASN A 223 -3.99 -10.59 8.42
CA ASN A 223 -2.92 -10.65 9.42
C ASN A 223 -1.67 -9.86 9.00
N LEU A 224 -1.61 -9.31 7.78
CA LEU A 224 -0.47 -8.51 7.31
C LEU A 224 -0.42 -7.15 8.03
N PRO A 225 0.60 -6.88 8.87
CA PRO A 225 0.73 -5.58 9.52
C PRO A 225 1.08 -4.47 8.51
N LEU A 226 0.45 -3.30 8.70
CA LEU A 226 0.62 -2.11 7.85
C LEU A 226 2.08 -1.71 7.65
N THR A 227 2.91 -1.90 8.68
CA THR A 227 4.35 -1.61 8.63
C THR A 227 5.08 -2.43 7.56
N LYS A 228 4.82 -3.73 7.45
CA LYS A 228 5.44 -4.60 6.43
C LYS A 228 4.95 -4.24 5.02
N PHE A 229 3.64 -4.03 4.86
CA PHE A 229 3.07 -3.62 3.57
C PHE A 229 3.68 -2.29 3.10
N GLN A 230 3.75 -1.29 3.99
CA GLN A 230 4.28 0.02 3.65
C GLN A 230 5.79 -0.01 3.35
N VAL A 231 6.60 -0.73 4.14
CA VAL A 231 8.05 -0.85 3.88
C VAL A 231 8.30 -1.48 2.50
N LEU A 232 7.60 -2.57 2.14
CA LEU A 232 7.77 -3.20 0.83
C LEU A 232 7.26 -2.31 -0.34
N ALA A 233 6.23 -1.49 -0.11
CA ALA A 233 5.74 -0.53 -1.10
C ALA A 233 6.71 0.66 -1.33
N GLU A 234 7.33 1.15 -0.25
CA GLU A 234 8.32 2.25 -0.22
C GLU A 234 9.74 1.81 -0.62
N ALA A 235 10.05 0.50 -0.62
CA ALA A 235 11.40 -0.02 -0.87
C ALA A 235 11.95 0.21 -2.29
N LEU A 236 11.10 0.48 -3.28
CA LEU A 236 11.51 0.75 -4.66
C LEU A 236 11.77 2.24 -4.90
N PRO A 237 12.87 2.61 -5.60
CA PRO A 237 13.14 4.01 -5.93
C PRO A 237 12.08 4.54 -6.90
N GLU A 238 11.77 5.83 -6.79
CA GLU A 238 10.67 6.47 -7.51
C GLU A 238 10.74 6.31 -9.05
N SER A 239 11.94 6.21 -9.63
CA SER A 239 12.13 6.00 -11.06
C SER A 239 11.76 4.60 -11.56
N ALA A 240 11.52 3.63 -10.66
CA ALA A 240 11.16 2.26 -11.03
C ALA A 240 9.69 2.12 -11.46
N ARG A 241 8.81 3.05 -11.06
CA ARG A 241 7.40 3.09 -11.46
C ARG A 241 7.15 4.22 -12.46
N SER A 242 6.77 3.86 -13.69
CA SER A 242 6.27 4.82 -14.69
C SER A 242 4.77 5.09 -14.57
N CYS A 243 4.07 4.26 -13.79
CA CYS A 243 2.64 4.31 -13.54
C CYS A 243 2.37 3.62 -12.19
N ASP A 244 1.55 4.24 -11.35
CA ASP A 244 1.30 3.78 -9.97
C ASP A 244 0.01 2.94 -9.82
N ASP A 245 -0.67 2.60 -10.93
CA ASP A 245 -1.93 1.84 -10.93
C ASP A 245 -1.85 0.50 -10.17
N GLY A 246 -0.71 -0.20 -10.30
CA GLY A 246 -0.47 -1.47 -9.59
C GLY A 246 -0.37 -1.26 -8.07
N LEU A 247 0.36 -0.22 -7.65
CA LEU A 247 0.50 0.20 -6.27
C LEU A 247 -0.83 0.69 -5.69
N TYR A 248 -1.61 1.49 -6.45
CA TYR A 248 -2.95 1.90 -6.04
C TYR A 248 -3.88 0.69 -5.83
N ARG A 249 -3.91 -0.26 -6.77
CA ARG A 249 -4.71 -1.50 -6.64
C ARG A 249 -4.31 -2.32 -5.41
N ALA A 250 -3.02 -2.34 -5.06
CA ALA A 250 -2.53 -3.01 -3.86
C ALA A 250 -2.96 -2.28 -2.57
N ILE A 251 -2.79 -0.96 -2.52
CA ILE A 251 -3.28 -0.10 -1.41
C ILE A 251 -4.79 -0.27 -1.24
N ASP A 252 -5.55 -0.27 -2.33
CA ASP A 252 -7.00 -0.43 -2.30
C ASP A 252 -7.44 -1.79 -1.75
N SER A 253 -6.75 -2.85 -2.17
CA SER A 253 -6.96 -4.21 -1.66
C SER A 253 -6.68 -4.28 -0.15
N TYR A 254 -5.63 -3.60 0.32
CA TYR A 254 -5.26 -3.54 1.73
C TYR A 254 -6.32 -2.78 2.54
N LEU A 255 -6.77 -1.62 2.05
CA LEU A 255 -7.88 -0.86 2.65
C LEU A 255 -9.21 -1.63 2.65
N LYS A 256 -9.40 -2.61 1.74
CA LYS A 256 -10.55 -3.52 1.72
C LYS A 256 -10.46 -4.63 2.76
N ALA A 257 -9.27 -5.21 2.95
CA ALA A 257 -9.05 -6.30 3.90
C ALA A 257 -8.96 -5.81 5.35
N HIS A 258 -8.47 -4.59 5.58
CA HIS A 258 -8.23 -3.99 6.90
C HIS A 258 -9.15 -2.76 7.17
N PRO A 259 -10.47 -2.96 7.32
CA PRO A 259 -11.39 -1.85 7.58
C PRO A 259 -11.16 -1.17 8.95
N THR A 260 -10.44 -1.81 9.87
CA THR A 260 -10.10 -1.34 11.21
C THR A 260 -9.01 -0.26 11.27
N LEU A 261 -8.31 0.03 10.16
CA LEU A 261 -7.27 1.07 10.10
C LEU A 261 -7.82 2.45 10.50
N SER A 262 -7.05 3.20 11.28
CA SER A 262 -7.36 4.60 11.59
C SER A 262 -7.22 5.51 10.35
N GLU A 263 -7.90 6.67 10.36
CA GLU A 263 -7.76 7.66 9.28
C GLU A 263 -6.29 8.09 9.07
N HIS A 264 -5.53 8.22 10.16
CA HIS A 264 -4.10 8.53 10.12
C HIS A 264 -3.30 7.45 9.38
N GLU A 265 -3.58 6.18 9.63
CA GLU A 265 -2.95 5.06 8.94
C GLU A 265 -3.32 4.99 7.46
N ARG A 266 -4.61 5.15 7.11
CA ARG A 266 -5.04 5.23 5.70
C ARG A 266 -4.35 6.38 4.97
N LYS A 267 -4.23 7.54 5.61
CA LYS A 267 -3.53 8.74 5.11
C LYS A 267 -2.02 8.54 4.97
N ARG A 268 -1.39 7.81 5.91
CA ARG A 268 0.04 7.45 5.82
C ARG A 268 0.28 6.46 4.67
N LEU A 269 -0.59 5.48 4.49
CA LEU A 269 -0.51 4.47 3.43
C LEU A 269 -0.72 5.07 2.03
N CYS A 270 -1.75 5.91 1.86
CA CYS A 270 -2.04 6.55 0.57
C CYS A 270 -0.99 7.57 0.13
N ARG A 271 -0.01 7.91 0.99
CA ARG A 271 1.12 8.80 0.64
C ARG A 271 2.20 8.08 -0.20
N VAL A 272 2.21 6.75 -0.24
CA VAL A 272 3.23 5.97 -0.95
C VAL A 272 3.07 6.01 -2.47
N MET A 273 1.86 6.30 -2.97
CA MET A 273 1.57 6.47 -4.41
C MET A 273 1.54 7.94 -4.82
N ASP A 274 2.08 8.25 -6.01
CA ASP A 274 1.89 9.55 -6.65
C ASP A 274 0.65 9.54 -7.53
N CYS A 275 -0.38 10.29 -7.12
CA CYS A 275 -1.62 10.46 -7.86
C CYS A 275 -1.40 10.97 -9.31
N GLN A 276 -0.30 11.69 -9.58
CA GLN A 276 0.01 12.16 -10.93
C GLN A 276 0.39 11.01 -11.87
N LYS A 277 0.94 9.91 -11.36
CA LYS A 277 1.33 8.71 -12.12
C LYS A 277 0.21 7.69 -12.29
N LEU A 278 -1.00 7.97 -11.81
CA LEU A 278 -2.17 7.14 -12.09
C LEU A 278 -2.69 7.37 -13.51
N SER A 279 -3.19 6.30 -14.14
CA SER A 279 -3.94 6.36 -15.39
C SER A 279 -5.31 7.02 -15.21
N MET A 280 -6.00 7.31 -16.32
CA MET A 280 -7.36 7.88 -16.29
C MET A 280 -8.34 6.97 -15.53
N ASP A 281 -8.29 5.66 -15.80
CA ASP A 281 -9.18 4.67 -15.18
C ASP A 281 -8.89 4.50 -13.67
N ALA A 282 -7.61 4.54 -13.29
CA ALA A 282 -7.21 4.52 -11.90
C ALA A 282 -7.61 5.82 -11.15
N CYS A 283 -7.46 6.99 -11.80
CA CYS A 283 -7.97 8.26 -11.27
C CYS A 283 -9.49 8.21 -11.05
N MET A 284 -10.26 7.77 -12.06
CA MET A 284 -11.71 7.66 -11.98
C MET A 284 -12.17 6.70 -10.88
N HIS A 285 -11.50 5.55 -10.73
CA HIS A 285 -11.79 4.61 -9.64
C HIS A 285 -11.42 5.21 -8.27
N ALA A 286 -10.29 5.92 -8.14
CA ALA A 286 -9.89 6.58 -6.90
C ALA A 286 -10.79 7.76 -6.53
N ALA A 287 -11.32 8.50 -7.51
CA ALA A 287 -12.26 9.60 -7.28
C ALA A 287 -13.59 9.14 -6.65
N GLN A 288 -13.97 7.88 -6.86
CA GLN A 288 -15.21 7.26 -6.37
C GLN A 288 -15.00 6.40 -5.11
N ASN A 289 -13.76 6.31 -4.59
CA ASN A 289 -13.40 5.31 -3.57
C ASN A 289 -13.48 5.85 -2.14
N GLU A 290 -14.61 5.58 -1.47
CA GLU A 290 -14.92 5.99 -0.09
C GLU A 290 -13.88 5.54 0.97
N ARG A 291 -13.01 4.56 0.66
CA ARG A 291 -11.94 4.10 1.55
C ARG A 291 -10.73 5.05 1.58
N LEU A 292 -10.58 5.92 0.58
CA LEU A 292 -9.49 6.89 0.51
C LEU A 292 -9.81 8.14 1.35
N PRO A 293 -8.83 8.70 2.09
CA PRO A 293 -9.01 9.99 2.76
C PRO A 293 -9.32 11.10 1.75
N LEU A 294 -10.27 11.99 2.06
CA LEU A 294 -10.75 13.05 1.15
C LEU A 294 -9.63 13.90 0.52
N ARG A 295 -8.53 14.14 1.24
CA ARG A 295 -7.35 14.86 0.71
C ARG A 295 -6.69 14.14 -0.48
N VAL A 296 -6.70 12.82 -0.49
CA VAL A 296 -6.16 11.98 -1.59
C VAL A 296 -7.09 12.06 -2.80
N VAL A 297 -8.40 11.92 -2.57
CA VAL A 297 -9.44 12.08 -3.61
C VAL A 297 -9.34 13.44 -4.31
N VAL A 298 -9.18 14.53 -3.54
CA VAL A 298 -8.98 15.89 -4.09
C VAL A 298 -7.65 16.01 -4.86
N GLN A 299 -6.58 15.33 -4.43
CA GLN A 299 -5.29 15.33 -5.13
C GLN A 299 -5.37 14.58 -6.47
N VAL A 300 -6.08 13.46 -6.53
CA VAL A 300 -6.39 12.71 -7.76
C VAL A 300 -7.13 13.62 -8.75
N LEU A 301 -8.27 14.19 -8.33
CA LEU A 301 -9.11 15.07 -9.15
C LEU A 301 -8.34 16.29 -9.68
N PHE A 302 -7.48 16.90 -8.86
CA PHE A 302 -6.64 18.01 -9.33
C PHE A 302 -5.60 17.57 -10.36
N SER A 303 -5.00 16.38 -10.20
CA SER A 303 -4.06 15.84 -11.18
C SER A 303 -4.73 15.52 -12.52
N GLU A 304 -5.98 15.05 -12.50
CA GLU A 304 -6.83 14.82 -13.67
C GLU A 304 -7.16 16.14 -14.37
N GLN A 305 -7.59 17.16 -13.62
CA GLN A 305 -7.89 18.49 -14.17
C GLN A 305 -6.68 19.15 -14.86
N VAL A 306 -5.47 18.96 -14.32
CA VAL A 306 -4.22 19.42 -14.95
C VAL A 306 -3.90 18.61 -16.22
N LYS A 307 -4.07 17.28 -16.21
CA LYS A 307 -3.92 16.43 -17.41
C LYS A 307 -4.87 16.87 -18.54
N ILE A 308 -6.14 17.12 -18.23
CA ILE A 308 -7.14 17.62 -19.19
C ILE A 308 -6.77 19.01 -19.71
N SER A 309 -6.42 19.96 -18.83
CA SER A 309 -6.04 21.32 -19.24
C SER A 309 -4.81 21.33 -20.16
N ASN A 310 -3.83 20.46 -19.90
CA ASN A 310 -2.64 20.32 -20.75
C ASN A 310 -2.96 19.66 -22.10
N ALA A 311 -3.87 18.70 -22.14
CA ALA A 311 -4.33 18.09 -23.40
C ALA A 311 -5.00 19.13 -24.31
N LEU A 312 -5.92 19.93 -23.76
CA LEU A 312 -6.65 20.97 -24.50
C LEU A 312 -5.73 22.09 -25.02
N ALA A 313 -4.73 22.51 -24.24
CA ALA A 313 -3.71 23.45 -24.70
C ALA A 313 -2.88 22.87 -25.87
N ASN A 314 -2.49 21.60 -25.78
CA ASN A 314 -1.69 20.93 -26.80
C ASN A 314 -2.48 20.62 -28.09
N THR A 315 -3.80 20.45 -28.05
CA THR A 315 -4.63 20.34 -29.26
C THR A 315 -4.77 21.69 -29.97
N SER A 316 -5.01 22.77 -29.22
CA SER A 316 -5.09 24.14 -29.78
C SER A 316 -3.80 24.55 -30.50
N LEU A 317 -2.64 24.22 -29.94
CA LEU A 317 -1.34 24.42 -30.60
C LEU A 317 -1.18 23.61 -31.90
N LYS A 318 -1.77 22.41 -31.98
CA LYS A 318 -1.72 21.58 -33.20
C LYS A 318 -2.63 22.10 -34.30
N GLU A 319 -3.85 22.53 -34.01
CA GLU A 319 -4.73 23.16 -35.00
C GLU A 319 -4.09 24.42 -35.61
N SER A 320 -3.39 25.22 -34.80
CA SER A 320 -2.60 26.37 -35.28
C SER A 320 -1.43 25.98 -36.19
N SER A 321 -0.91 24.75 -36.10
CA SER A 321 0.23 24.28 -36.91
C SER A 321 -0.17 23.75 -38.29
N THR A 322 -1.44 23.36 -38.47
CA THR A 322 -1.98 22.87 -39.75
C THR A 322 -2.57 23.97 -40.64
N LEU A 323 -2.59 25.22 -40.18
CA LEU A 323 -3.18 26.39 -40.87
C LEU A 323 -2.18 27.57 -40.97
N GLY A 324 -0.87 27.29 -40.86
CA GLY A 324 0.17 28.27 -40.59
C GLY A 324 0.73 29.09 -41.77
N GLU A 325 0.26 28.91 -43.01
CA GLU A 325 0.75 29.65 -44.19
C GLU A 325 -0.16 30.82 -44.62
N ALA A 326 -0.74 31.55 -43.65
CA ALA A 326 -1.50 32.78 -43.93
C ALA A 326 -1.31 33.87 -42.86
N MET A 327 -0.46 34.85 -43.17
CA MET A 327 -0.44 36.25 -42.70
C MET A 327 -0.64 36.54 -41.20
N GLY A 328 0.41 37.03 -40.54
CA GLY A 328 0.46 37.14 -39.08
C GLY A 328 -0.44 38.21 -38.43
N THR A 329 -0.93 37.87 -37.23
CA THR A 329 -1.36 38.81 -36.19
C THR A 329 -0.74 38.40 -34.85
N THR A 330 -0.52 39.37 -33.94
CA THR A 330 0.14 39.10 -32.64
C THR A 330 -0.86 38.50 -31.66
N TYR A 331 -0.66 37.25 -31.25
CA TYR A 331 -1.44 36.59 -30.21
C TYR A 331 -0.65 36.51 -28.89
N GLN A 332 -1.21 37.06 -27.82
CA GLN A 332 -0.77 36.76 -26.45
C GLN A 332 -1.30 35.39 -26.01
N PRO A 333 -0.55 34.62 -25.21
CA PRO A 333 -1.07 33.40 -24.59
C PRO A 333 -2.13 33.75 -23.53
N MET A 334 -3.40 33.53 -23.86
CA MET A 334 -4.51 33.66 -22.92
C MET A 334 -4.39 32.60 -21.81
N ILE A 335 -4.16 33.06 -20.58
CA ILE A 335 -4.16 32.20 -19.39
C ILE A 335 -5.57 31.59 -19.22
N PRO A 336 -5.72 30.25 -19.14
CA PRO A 336 -7.03 29.61 -18.98
C PRO A 336 -7.77 30.13 -17.74
N ASN A 337 -8.85 30.87 -17.96
CA ASN A 337 -9.55 31.58 -16.90
C ASN A 337 -10.39 30.60 -16.06
N ARG A 338 -10.46 30.80 -14.73
CA ARG A 338 -10.91 29.82 -13.73
C ARG A 338 -12.32 29.22 -13.96
N LYS A 339 -13.15 29.83 -14.82
CA LYS A 339 -14.47 29.30 -15.21
C LYS A 339 -14.39 28.09 -16.14
N THR A 340 -13.61 28.14 -17.22
CA THR A 340 -13.53 27.02 -18.19
C THR A 340 -12.92 25.77 -17.55
N LEU A 341 -12.02 25.96 -16.59
CA LEU A 341 -11.40 24.91 -15.78
C LEU A 341 -12.38 24.23 -14.80
N ILE A 342 -13.57 24.79 -14.57
CA ILE A 342 -14.67 24.15 -13.81
C ILE A 342 -15.67 23.45 -14.75
N GLU A 343 -15.81 23.97 -15.97
CA GLU A 343 -16.77 23.50 -16.98
C GLU A 343 -16.31 22.22 -17.71
N ALA A 344 -15.00 21.93 -17.69
CA ALA A 344 -14.41 20.67 -18.17
C ALA A 344 -14.52 19.50 -17.17
N THR A 345 -15.11 19.70 -15.98
CA THR A 345 -15.30 18.63 -14.98
C THR A 345 -16.44 17.70 -15.40
N PRO A 346 -16.36 16.36 -15.21
CA PRO A 346 -17.47 15.45 -15.49
C PRO A 346 -18.80 15.89 -14.85
N GLN A 347 -19.88 15.88 -15.64
CA GLN A 347 -21.18 16.47 -15.27
C GLN A 347 -21.79 15.86 -13.99
N SER A 348 -21.57 14.57 -13.75
CA SER A 348 -21.94 13.89 -12.50
C SER A 348 -21.30 14.56 -11.27
N PHE A 349 -20.02 14.91 -11.36
CA PHE A 349 -19.29 15.56 -10.28
C PHE A 349 -19.74 17.01 -10.06
N GLN A 350 -20.07 17.72 -11.14
CA GLN A 350 -20.63 19.08 -11.05
C GLN A 350 -22.00 19.09 -10.37
N ALA A 351 -22.84 18.07 -10.62
CA ALA A 351 -24.11 17.87 -9.92
C ALA A 351 -23.91 17.52 -8.43
N SER A 352 -22.99 16.58 -8.11
CA SER A 352 -22.67 16.23 -6.71
C SER A 352 -22.11 17.42 -5.92
N TRP A 353 -21.25 18.25 -6.53
CA TRP A 353 -20.75 19.47 -5.92
C TRP A 353 -21.85 20.52 -5.72
N ALA A 354 -22.78 20.66 -6.66
CA ALA A 354 -23.93 21.55 -6.52
C ALA A 354 -24.88 21.10 -5.38
N ALA A 355 -25.11 19.80 -5.22
CA ALA A 355 -25.85 19.22 -4.10
C ALA A 355 -25.15 19.51 -2.76
N ALA A 356 -23.88 19.11 -2.61
CA ALA A 356 -23.13 19.37 -1.37
C ALA A 356 -23.05 20.86 -1.01
N LYS A 357 -22.93 21.75 -2.01
CA LYS A 357 -22.98 23.21 -1.80
C LYS A 357 -24.36 23.70 -1.35
N LYS A 358 -25.44 23.10 -1.85
CA LYS A 358 -26.81 23.38 -1.37
C LYS A 358 -26.95 22.94 0.09
N ASP A 359 -26.51 21.74 0.42
CA ASP A 359 -26.64 21.17 1.77
C ASP A 359 -25.82 21.95 2.81
N ILE A 360 -24.60 22.40 2.45
CA ILE A 360 -23.81 23.33 3.27
C ILE A 360 -24.55 24.65 3.54
N ASN A 361 -25.30 25.16 2.56
CA ASN A 361 -26.10 26.37 2.76
C ASN A 361 -27.36 26.10 3.62
N THR A 362 -28.01 24.95 3.46
CA THR A 362 -29.11 24.49 4.33
C THR A 362 -28.65 24.38 5.77
N LEU A 363 -27.54 23.69 6.03
CA LEU A 363 -26.98 23.53 7.38
C LEU A 363 -26.56 24.86 8.01
N LYS A 364 -26.09 25.84 7.22
CA LYS A 364 -25.84 27.20 7.71
C LYS A 364 -27.12 27.93 8.11
N PHE A 365 -28.19 27.79 7.33
CA PHE A 365 -29.49 28.37 7.66
C PHE A 365 -30.11 27.72 8.91
N GLU A 366 -30.02 26.39 9.03
CA GLU A 366 -30.44 25.65 10.22
C GLU A 366 -29.62 26.05 11.45
N LEU A 367 -28.30 26.21 11.33
CA LEU A 367 -27.43 26.65 12.42
C LEU A 367 -27.81 28.05 12.94
N GLU A 368 -28.02 29.03 12.06
CA GLU A 368 -28.48 30.37 12.47
C GLU A 368 -29.93 30.32 13.03
N THR A 369 -30.79 29.43 12.53
CA THR A 369 -32.15 29.20 13.07
C THR A 369 -32.13 28.55 14.46
N VAL A 370 -31.16 27.67 14.75
CA VAL A 370 -30.95 27.09 16.09
C VAL A 370 -30.38 28.15 17.04
N LYS A 371 -29.50 29.02 16.54
CA LYS A 371 -28.87 30.12 17.29
C LYS A 371 -29.86 31.23 17.67
N THR A 372 -30.81 31.60 16.79
CA THR A 372 -31.90 32.52 17.18
C THR A 372 -32.79 31.88 18.25
N LYS A 373 -33.22 30.63 18.06
CA LYS A 373 -34.01 29.88 19.05
C LYS A 373 -33.29 29.71 20.40
N TYR A 374 -31.97 29.57 20.40
CA TYR A 374 -31.17 29.54 21.62
C TYR A 374 -31.24 30.88 22.37
N VAL A 375 -31.12 32.02 21.66
CA VAL A 375 -31.25 33.36 22.25
C VAL A 375 -32.67 33.63 22.73
N GLU A 376 -33.69 33.18 22.00
CA GLU A 376 -35.10 33.23 22.43
C GLU A 376 -35.30 32.46 23.74
N LEU A 377 -34.85 31.19 23.80
CA LEU A 377 -34.96 30.34 24.99
C LEU A 377 -34.15 30.88 26.18
N GLN A 378 -32.99 31.51 25.92
CA GLN A 378 -32.21 32.20 26.95
C GLN A 378 -32.96 33.40 27.52
N ASN A 379 -33.59 34.22 26.66
CA ASN A 379 -34.43 35.34 27.09
C ASN A 379 -35.65 34.86 27.89
N GLU A 380 -36.31 33.78 27.48
CA GLU A 380 -37.40 33.15 28.24
C GLU A 380 -36.94 32.66 29.61
N MET A 381 -35.77 32.01 29.71
CA MET A 381 -35.17 31.62 30.98
C MET A 381 -34.91 32.84 31.89
N GLU A 382 -34.36 33.94 31.36
CA GLU A 382 -34.16 35.15 32.16
C GLU A 382 -35.48 35.79 32.61
N VAL A 383 -36.50 35.83 31.75
CA VAL A 383 -37.84 36.35 32.11
C VAL A 383 -38.46 35.48 33.20
N MET A 384 -38.40 34.14 33.06
CA MET A 384 -38.91 33.21 34.06
C MET A 384 -38.17 33.34 35.40
N GLN A 385 -36.85 33.50 35.38
CA GLN A 385 -36.06 33.74 36.59
C GLN A 385 -36.44 35.08 37.25
N ARG A 386 -36.59 36.16 36.48
CA ARG A 386 -37.05 37.48 36.98
C ARG A 386 -38.47 37.42 37.57
N GLN A 387 -39.36 36.59 37.04
CA GLN A 387 -40.70 36.36 37.63
C GLN A 387 -40.64 35.56 38.93
N PHE A 388 -39.75 34.57 39.02
CA PHE A 388 -39.52 33.81 40.26
C PHE A 388 -38.93 34.70 41.37
N GLU A 389 -37.98 35.57 41.05
CA GLU A 389 -37.39 36.53 42.01
C GLU A 389 -38.38 37.62 42.48
N LYS A 390 -39.41 37.94 41.67
CA LYS A 390 -40.52 38.82 42.07
C LYS A 390 -41.51 38.11 42.99
N THR A 391 -41.96 36.91 42.63
CA THR A 391 -42.93 36.14 43.43
C THR A 391 -42.34 35.64 44.76
N GLY A 392 -41.04 35.29 44.78
CA GLY A 392 -40.32 34.89 45.98
C GLY A 392 -40.22 35.94 47.09
N LYS A 393 -40.54 37.22 46.81
CA LYS A 393 -40.57 38.30 47.81
C LYS A 393 -41.92 38.46 48.54
N VAL A 394 -42.98 37.75 48.11
CA VAL A 394 -44.36 38.03 48.55
C VAL A 394 -44.91 36.97 49.53
N LYS A 395 -44.27 35.80 49.72
CA LYS A 395 -44.79 34.78 50.63
C LYS A 395 -43.71 34.02 51.43
N ASN A 396 -43.48 34.46 52.66
CA ASN A 396 -42.63 33.77 53.63
C ASN A 396 -43.44 32.78 54.51
N THR A 397 -44.15 31.83 53.90
CA THR A 397 -44.76 30.68 54.59
C THR A 397 -44.84 29.45 53.67
N SER A 398 -44.71 28.25 54.27
CA SER A 398 -44.70 26.92 53.64
C SER A 398 -43.55 26.63 52.66
N SER A 399 -42.78 25.57 52.96
CA SER A 399 -41.71 25.03 52.12
C SER A 399 -42.21 24.08 51.02
N SER A 400 -41.66 24.16 49.81
CA SER A 400 -41.81 23.12 48.78
C SER A 400 -40.46 22.70 48.17
N ALA A 401 -40.28 21.39 47.99
CA ALA A 401 -38.99 20.76 47.66
C ALA A 401 -38.51 20.97 46.20
N TRP A 402 -39.30 21.66 45.35
CA TRP A 402 -38.94 21.91 43.95
C TRP A 402 -37.89 23.02 43.77
N THR A 403 -37.79 23.96 44.73
CA THR A 403 -36.87 25.12 44.65
C THR A 403 -35.37 24.73 44.61
N SER A 404 -35.02 23.54 45.09
CA SER A 404 -33.67 22.97 45.07
C SER A 404 -33.21 22.46 43.70
N GLY A 405 -34.13 22.19 42.77
CA GLY A 405 -33.78 21.66 41.44
C GLY A 405 -33.14 22.70 40.52
N TRP A 406 -33.81 23.84 40.34
CA TRP A 406 -33.41 24.85 39.34
C TRP A 406 -32.09 25.56 39.66
N LYS A 407 -31.71 25.67 40.94
CA LYS A 407 -30.39 26.18 41.36
C LYS A 407 -29.21 25.31 40.89
N LYS A 408 -29.44 24.04 40.52
CA LYS A 408 -28.42 23.19 39.87
C LYS A 408 -28.34 23.42 38.37
N LEU A 409 -29.47 23.60 37.69
CA LEU A 409 -29.53 23.83 36.23
C LEU A 409 -28.90 25.17 35.83
N SER A 410 -29.20 26.26 36.54
CA SER A 410 -28.58 27.58 36.32
C SER A 410 -27.04 27.56 36.40
N LYS A 411 -26.47 26.57 37.11
CA LYS A 411 -25.02 26.41 37.27
C LYS A 411 -24.36 25.61 36.12
N LEU A 412 -25.13 24.86 35.34
CA LEU A 412 -24.65 24.14 34.15
C LEU A 412 -24.53 25.06 32.93
N THR A 413 -25.54 25.89 32.65
CA THR A 413 -25.53 26.83 31.51
C THR A 413 -24.35 27.81 31.57
N LYS A 414 -23.85 28.12 32.77
CA LYS A 414 -22.76 29.06 33.03
C LYS A 414 -21.34 28.51 32.82
N MET A 415 -21.16 27.27 32.33
CA MET A 415 -19.85 26.64 32.13
C MET A 415 -19.46 26.35 30.67
N SER A 416 -20.32 26.64 29.68
CA SER A 416 -20.04 26.35 28.26
C SER A 416 -19.53 27.55 27.44
N GLY A 417 -19.44 28.74 28.04
CA GLY A 417 -18.94 29.94 27.38
C GLY A 417 -17.42 30.09 27.51
N HIS A 418 -16.67 29.43 26.64
CA HIS A 418 -15.25 29.75 26.42
C HIS A 418 -14.98 29.80 24.92
N GLU A 419 -15.01 31.01 24.36
CA GLU A 419 -14.74 31.23 22.94
C GLU A 419 -13.24 31.07 22.64
N THR A 420 -12.94 30.57 21.45
CA THR A 420 -11.63 30.71 20.80
C THR A 420 -11.64 31.97 19.96
N GLN A 421 -10.62 32.83 20.11
CA GLN A 421 -10.39 33.95 19.21
C GLN A 421 -8.91 34.05 18.84
N ASP A 422 -8.64 34.36 17.57
CA ASP A 422 -7.30 34.38 16.98
C ASP A 422 -6.45 35.59 17.40
N MET A 423 -5.14 35.48 17.17
CA MET A 423 -4.16 36.55 17.36
C MET A 423 -4.27 37.67 16.32
N VAL A 424 -3.91 38.91 16.73
CA VAL A 424 -2.93 39.76 16.03
C VAL A 424 -2.52 40.97 16.90
N GLY A 425 -1.21 41.24 17.00
CA GLY A 425 -0.61 42.57 17.23
C GLY A 425 -0.66 43.21 18.63
N GLY A 426 0.49 43.67 19.13
CA GLY A 426 0.60 44.55 20.30
C GLY A 426 1.91 44.36 21.10
N GLU A 427 2.51 45.45 21.59
CA GLU A 427 3.87 45.45 22.16
C GLU A 427 3.96 45.91 23.64
N GLN A 428 4.98 45.38 24.33
CA GLN A 428 5.77 45.96 25.44
C GLN A 428 5.23 46.11 26.90
N ALA A 429 6.04 45.53 27.80
CA ALA A 429 6.54 46.06 29.11
C ALA A 429 5.73 45.96 30.44
N GLY A 430 6.47 45.77 31.55
CA GLY A 430 6.02 45.66 32.96
C GLY A 430 5.88 44.20 33.45
N VAL A 431 6.63 43.63 34.41
CA VAL A 431 7.03 44.06 35.77
C VAL A 431 5.77 44.31 36.64
N ASP A 432 5.41 43.51 37.66
CA ASP A 432 6.04 42.31 38.28
C ASP A 432 4.95 41.49 39.07
N HIS A 433 5.13 40.43 39.89
CA HIS A 433 6.27 39.74 40.53
C HIS A 433 5.90 38.25 40.82
N GLN A 434 6.69 37.51 41.63
CA GLN A 434 6.40 36.15 42.13
C GLN A 434 6.62 36.04 43.66
N PRO A 435 6.11 35.01 44.39
CA PRO A 435 6.98 33.84 44.62
C PRO A 435 6.29 32.46 44.78
N THR A 436 6.97 31.44 44.24
CA THR A 436 7.07 30.00 44.61
C THR A 436 6.45 29.53 45.96
N ARG A 437 5.91 28.29 46.16
CA ARG A 437 6.50 26.93 45.90
C ARG A 437 5.45 25.78 45.76
N LYS A 438 5.97 24.58 45.42
CA LYS A 438 5.31 23.26 45.16
C LYS A 438 5.14 22.43 46.47
N PRO A 439 4.66 21.15 46.47
CA PRO A 439 3.70 20.42 45.61
C PRO A 439 2.54 19.75 46.42
N ARG A 440 1.56 19.10 45.76
CA ARG A 440 0.51 18.29 46.43
C ARG A 440 0.95 16.82 46.62
N ARG A 441 0.72 16.24 47.80
CA ARG A 441 1.00 14.82 48.13
C ARG A 441 -0.31 14.07 48.38
N TRP A 442 -0.40 12.82 47.92
CA TRP A 442 -1.58 11.95 48.11
C TRP A 442 -1.87 11.64 49.60
N ARG A 443 -3.16 11.44 49.92
CA ARG A 443 -3.64 10.75 51.12
C ARG A 443 -4.94 10.00 50.78
N ASN A 444 -4.89 8.67 50.83
CA ASN A 444 -6.06 7.82 51.11
C ASN A 444 -5.95 7.38 52.57
N SER A 445 -7.02 7.49 53.37
CA SER A 445 -7.17 6.83 54.68
C SER A 445 -8.62 6.98 55.16
N ILE A 446 -9.24 5.84 55.49
CA ILE A 446 -10.43 5.55 56.32
C ILE A 446 -11.05 4.26 55.74
N SER A 447 -11.33 3.20 56.49
CA SER A 447 -10.83 2.77 57.82
C SER A 447 -11.15 1.27 57.95
#